data_AF-A0A9N8MPE8-F1
#
_entry.id   AF-A0A9N8MPE8-F1
#
_cell.length_a   1.000
_cell.length_b   1.000
_cell.length_c   1.000
_cell.angle_alpha   90.00
_cell.angle_beta   90.00
_cell.angle_gamma   90.00
#
_symmetry.space_group_name_H-M   'P 1'
#
loop_
_entity.id
_entity.type
_entity.pdbx_description
1 polymer ?
#
loop_
_entity_poly.entity_id
_entity_poly.type
_entity_poly.pdbx_seq_one_letter_code
_entity_poly.pdbx_strand_id
1 'polypeptide(L)'
;MTRPHASAFTLLELMIVLAIAATLVVFAVPSYRSHVARTHRVDAASALYRAAQFVDGAASDGTATLPPGLDQAPQFGRPIYRLQVLPADDANGGYSVEAVPTEIGPMRDDACGTFTLDATGLRGNRTAANGTGPASGECWNTS
;
A
#
# COMPACT_ATOMS: atom_id res chain seq x y z
N MET A 1 -9.96 -31.80 54.09
CA MET A 1 -10.05 -30.71 53.09
C MET A 1 -8.63 -30.37 52.64
N THR A 2 -8.12 -31.08 51.64
CA THR A 2 -6.81 -30.79 51.03
C THR A 2 -7.01 -29.67 50.02
N ARG A 3 -6.48 -28.48 50.32
CA ARG A 3 -6.46 -27.36 49.39
C ARG A 3 -5.50 -27.71 48.25
N PRO A 4 -5.92 -27.65 46.97
CA PRO A 4 -4.97 -27.77 45.88
C PRO A 4 -3.99 -26.59 45.95
N HIS A 5 -2.69 -26.90 45.99
CA HIS A 5 -1.65 -25.90 45.77
C HIS A 5 -1.76 -25.46 44.30
N ALA A 6 -2.29 -24.27 44.06
CA ALA A 6 -2.17 -23.63 42.77
C ALA A 6 -0.69 -23.29 42.56
N SER A 7 -0.02 -23.99 41.64
CA SER A 7 1.33 -23.63 41.21
C SER A 7 1.25 -22.30 40.45
N ALA A 8 1.62 -21.21 41.11
CA ALA A 8 1.78 -19.91 40.46
C ALA A 8 3.17 -19.81 39.80
N PHE A 9 3.23 -19.20 38.62
CA PHE A 9 4.47 -18.90 37.90
C PHE A 9 5.41 -18.05 38.76
N THR A 10 6.73 -18.30 38.68
CA THR A 10 7.72 -17.48 39.39
C THR A 10 7.95 -16.14 38.70
N LEU A 11 8.38 -15.12 39.44
CA LEU A 11 8.74 -13.82 38.86
C LEU A 11 9.86 -13.96 37.82
N LEU A 12 10.83 -14.85 38.08
CA LEU A 12 11.94 -15.12 37.17
C LEU A 12 11.47 -15.78 35.87
N GLU A 13 10.51 -16.70 35.94
CA GLU A 13 9.91 -17.34 34.77
C GLU A 13 9.16 -16.32 33.91
N LEU A 14 8.39 -15.42 34.52
CA LEU A 14 7.74 -14.33 33.80
C LEU A 14 8.76 -13.40 33.11
N MET A 15 9.86 -13.05 33.79
CA MET A 15 10.91 -12.20 33.22
C MET A 15 11.58 -12.86 32.01
N ILE A 16 11.83 -14.18 32.05
CA ILE A 16 12.37 -14.92 30.90
C ILE A 16 11.38 -14.94 29.74
N VAL A 17 10.10 -15.21 30.01
CA VAL A 17 9.05 -15.21 28.97
C VAL A 17 8.94 -13.83 28.31
N LEU A 18 8.95 -12.75 29.10
CA LEU A 18 8.90 -11.38 28.58
C LEU A 18 10.15 -11.04 27.75
N ALA A 19 11.33 -11.48 28.18
CA ALA A 19 12.56 -11.28 27.42
C ALA A 19 12.51 -11.97 26.05
N ILE A 20 12.04 -13.22 26.00
CA ILE A 20 11.86 -13.97 24.74
C ILE A 20 10.77 -13.33 23.87
N ALA A 21 9.65 -12.92 24.46
CA ALA A 21 8.58 -12.27 23.71
C ALA A 21 9.05 -10.95 23.08
N ALA A 22 9.81 -10.14 23.81
CA ALA A 22 10.36 -8.88 23.30
C ALA A 22 11.30 -9.09 22.10
N THR A 23 12.18 -10.10 22.15
CA THR A 23 13.09 -10.38 21.03
C THR A 23 12.33 -10.86 19.80
N LEU A 24 11.27 -11.66 19.95
CA LEU A 24 10.44 -12.10 18.83
C LEU A 24 9.69 -10.93 18.16
N VAL A 25 9.14 -10.00 18.95
CA VAL A 25 8.38 -8.85 18.44
C VAL A 25 9.23 -7.95 17.54
N VAL A 26 10.52 -7.79 17.85
CA VAL A 26 11.46 -6.98 17.06
C VAL A 26 11.55 -7.43 15.60
N PHE A 27 11.46 -8.74 15.33
CA PHE A 27 11.50 -9.28 13.96
C PHE A 27 10.11 -9.46 13.36
N ALA A 28 9.14 -9.89 14.16
CA ALA A 28 7.80 -10.22 13.69
C ALA A 28 7.04 -8.98 13.17
N VAL A 29 7.13 -7.85 13.88
CA VAL A 29 6.39 -6.63 13.52
C VAL A 29 6.84 -6.02 12.18
N PRO A 30 8.14 -5.75 11.93
CA PRO A 30 8.56 -5.20 10.64
C PRO A 30 8.31 -6.17 9.48
N SER A 31 8.46 -7.48 9.70
CA SER A 31 8.11 -8.50 8.69
C SER A 31 6.63 -8.47 8.35
N TYR A 32 5.73 -8.49 9.34
CA TYR A 32 4.30 -8.42 9.08
C TYR A 32 3.90 -7.13 8.35
N ARG A 33 4.47 -5.98 8.76
CA ARG A 33 4.22 -4.69 8.10
C ARG A 33 4.66 -4.70 6.64
N SER A 34 5.83 -5.27 6.32
CA SER A 34 6.30 -5.34 4.93
C SER A 34 5.45 -6.28 4.08
N HIS A 35 4.94 -7.38 4.65
CA HIS A 35 3.99 -8.26 3.97
C HIS A 35 2.68 -7.55 3.64
N VAL A 36 2.08 -6.85 4.61
CA VAL A 36 0.84 -6.08 4.39
C VAL A 36 1.06 -4.95 3.38
N ALA A 37 2.21 -4.26 3.45
CA ALA A 37 2.58 -3.24 2.48
C ALA A 37 2.63 -3.79 1.05
N ARG A 38 3.26 -4.96 0.87
CA ARG A 38 3.32 -5.63 -0.44
C ARG A 38 1.92 -5.89 -0.98
N THR A 39 1.01 -6.43 -0.17
CA THR A 39 -0.39 -6.66 -0.57
C THR A 39 -1.06 -5.38 -1.03
N HIS A 40 -0.93 -4.29 -0.29
CA HIS A 40 -1.53 -3.00 -0.67
C HIS A 40 -0.91 -2.40 -1.94
N ARG A 41 0.39 -2.59 -2.19
CA ARG A 41 1.03 -2.19 -3.46
C ARG A 41 0.50 -2.99 -4.64
N VAL A 42 0.25 -4.28 -4.47
CA VAL A 42 -0.41 -5.11 -5.50
C VAL A 42 -1.83 -4.60 -5.77
N ASP A 43 -2.59 -4.30 -4.72
CA ASP A 43 -3.95 -3.76 -4.86
C ASP A 43 -3.95 -2.43 -5.61
N ALA A 44 -3.03 -1.51 -5.27
CA ALA A 44 -2.85 -0.23 -5.95
C ALA A 44 -2.51 -0.41 -7.44
N ALA A 45 -1.54 -1.28 -7.76
CA ALA A 45 -1.18 -1.59 -9.15
C ALA A 45 -2.37 -2.16 -9.93
N SER A 46 -3.13 -3.08 -9.33
CA SER A 46 -4.32 -3.66 -9.97
C SER A 46 -5.40 -2.61 -10.23
N ALA A 47 -5.58 -1.66 -9.30
CA ALA A 47 -6.55 -0.58 -9.42
C ALA A 47 -6.14 0.40 -10.51
N LEU A 48 -4.85 0.73 -10.61
CA LEU A 48 -4.30 1.56 -11.70
C LEU A 48 -4.58 0.94 -13.07
N TYR A 49 -4.37 -0.37 -13.23
CA TYR A 49 -4.68 -1.04 -14.49
C TYR A 49 -6.18 -0.99 -14.83
N ARG A 50 -7.06 -1.21 -13.86
CA ARG A 50 -8.52 -1.10 -14.08
C ARG A 50 -8.93 0.33 -14.44
N ALA A 51 -8.35 1.32 -13.77
CA ALA A 51 -8.61 2.73 -14.04
C ALA A 51 -8.09 3.15 -15.42
N ALA A 52 -6.89 2.73 -15.83
CA ALA A 52 -6.37 2.95 -17.17
C ALA A 52 -7.28 2.36 -18.26
N GLN A 53 -7.70 1.10 -18.09
CA GLN A 53 -8.67 0.45 -18.99
C GLN A 53 -10.00 1.22 -19.09
N PHE A 54 -10.47 1.77 -17.98
CA PHE A 54 -11.68 2.60 -17.99
C PHE A 54 -11.47 3.90 -18.75
N VAL A 55 -10.35 4.60 -18.52
CA VAL A 55 -10.03 5.86 -19.21
C VAL A 55 -9.85 5.63 -20.71
N ASP A 56 -9.18 4.56 -21.12
CA ASP A 56 -9.05 4.19 -22.54
C ASP A 56 -10.40 3.94 -23.21
N GLY A 57 -11.35 3.32 -22.51
CA GLY A 57 -12.72 3.13 -23.00
C GLY A 57 -13.58 4.39 -22.95
N ALA A 58 -13.37 5.26 -21.96
CA ALA A 58 -14.13 6.48 -21.72
C ALA A 58 -13.62 7.71 -22.50
N ALA A 59 -12.48 7.58 -23.21
CA ALA A 59 -11.86 8.62 -24.04
C ALA A 59 -12.77 9.25 -25.12
N SER A 60 -14.01 8.78 -25.25
CA SER A 60 -15.05 9.36 -26.11
C SER A 60 -15.75 10.59 -25.52
N ASP A 61 -15.77 10.78 -24.18
CA ASP A 61 -16.64 11.76 -23.49
C ASP A 61 -15.91 12.91 -22.75
N GLY A 62 -14.58 13.03 -22.90
CA GLY A 62 -13.85 14.28 -22.59
C GLY A 62 -13.70 14.68 -21.11
N THR A 63 -14.15 13.87 -20.15
CA THR A 63 -13.96 14.14 -18.71
C THR A 63 -13.49 12.88 -17.99
N ALA A 64 -12.19 12.76 -17.70
CA ALA A 64 -11.61 11.56 -17.08
C ALA A 64 -11.75 11.57 -15.54
N THR A 65 -12.97 11.68 -15.03
CA THR A 65 -13.23 11.44 -13.59
C THR A 65 -13.50 9.96 -13.36
N LEU A 66 -12.80 9.33 -12.42
CA LEU A 66 -13.03 7.92 -12.09
C LEU A 66 -14.36 7.76 -11.35
N PRO A 67 -15.22 6.82 -11.78
CA PRO A 67 -16.46 6.54 -11.07
C PRO A 67 -16.18 5.85 -9.72
N PRO A 68 -17.15 5.87 -8.79
CA PRO A 68 -17.06 5.11 -7.55
C PRO A 68 -16.73 3.64 -7.80
N GLY A 69 -15.74 3.12 -7.08
CA GLY A 69 -15.25 1.74 -7.25
C GLY A 69 -14.01 1.62 -8.15
N LEU A 70 -13.66 2.68 -8.88
CA LEU A 70 -12.36 2.83 -9.56
C LEU A 70 -11.51 3.96 -8.97
N ASP A 71 -12.08 4.76 -8.07
CA ASP A 71 -11.46 5.92 -7.41
C ASP A 71 -10.65 5.55 -6.14
N GLN A 72 -10.54 4.26 -5.81
CA GLN A 72 -9.78 3.80 -4.63
C GLN A 72 -9.24 2.37 -4.76
N ALA A 73 -8.22 2.09 -3.95
CA ALA A 73 -7.74 0.74 -3.66
C ALA A 73 -7.68 0.50 -2.15
N PRO A 74 -8.20 -0.62 -1.63
CA PRO A 74 -8.97 -1.64 -2.34
C PRO A 74 -10.30 -1.07 -2.89
N GLN A 75 -10.87 -1.74 -3.89
CA GLN A 75 -12.09 -1.28 -4.59
C GLN A 75 -13.30 -1.05 -3.67
N PHE A 76 -13.39 -1.81 -2.57
CA PHE A 76 -14.46 -1.73 -1.58
C PHE A 76 -13.88 -1.62 -0.18
N GLY A 77 -14.64 -0.97 0.71
CA GLY A 77 -14.27 -0.82 2.12
C GLY A 77 -13.52 0.48 2.38
N ARG A 78 -12.51 0.43 3.27
CA ARG A 78 -11.73 1.60 3.66
C ARG A 78 -10.64 1.85 2.60
N PRO A 79 -10.53 3.06 2.02
CA PRO A 79 -9.46 3.37 1.07
C PRO A 79 -8.11 3.33 1.77
N ILE A 80 -7.15 2.67 1.12
CA ILE A 80 -5.73 2.72 1.46
C ILE A 80 -4.99 3.63 0.47
N TYR A 81 -5.40 3.58 -0.80
CA TYR A 81 -5.02 4.51 -1.85
C TYR A 81 -6.27 5.15 -2.45
N ARG A 82 -6.16 6.41 -2.85
CA ARG A 82 -7.14 7.10 -3.71
C ARG A 82 -6.57 7.22 -5.11
N LEU A 83 -7.43 6.98 -6.10
CA LEU A 83 -7.07 7.06 -7.50
C LEU A 83 -7.60 8.35 -8.12
N GLN A 84 -6.80 8.93 -8.99
CA GLN A 84 -7.16 10.11 -9.76
C GLN A 84 -6.53 10.05 -11.15
N VAL A 85 -7.17 10.68 -12.12
CA VAL A 85 -6.61 10.88 -13.46
C VAL A 85 -6.04 12.28 -13.54
N LEU A 86 -4.79 12.36 -13.96
CA LEU A 86 -4.11 13.58 -14.34
C LEU A 86 -4.30 13.85 -15.83
N PRO A 87 -4.36 15.13 -16.22
CA PRO A 87 -4.57 15.52 -17.61
C PRO A 87 -3.43 15.08 -18.52
N ALA A 88 -3.70 15.09 -19.82
CA ALA A 88 -2.70 14.89 -20.86
C ALA A 88 -1.51 15.86 -20.70
N ASP A 89 -0.31 15.33 -20.90
CA ASP A 89 0.89 16.10 -21.18
C ASP A 89 1.64 15.48 -22.37
N ASP A 90 2.61 16.20 -22.92
CA ASP A 90 3.35 15.75 -24.11
C ASP A 90 4.18 14.48 -23.88
N ALA A 91 4.39 14.06 -22.63
CA ALA A 91 5.23 12.94 -22.25
C ALA A 91 4.42 11.68 -21.85
N ASN A 92 3.17 11.82 -21.42
CA ASN A 92 2.37 10.76 -20.82
C ASN A 92 1.41 10.05 -21.80
N GLY A 93 1.35 10.53 -23.05
CA GLY A 93 0.58 9.89 -24.12
C GLY A 93 -0.94 10.13 -24.06
N GLY A 94 -1.42 11.04 -23.22
CA GLY A 94 -2.81 11.50 -23.22
C GLY A 94 -3.50 11.49 -21.85
N TYR A 95 -2.96 10.74 -20.88
CA TYR A 95 -3.37 10.80 -19.48
C TYR A 95 -2.33 10.11 -18.59
N SER A 96 -2.42 10.36 -17.28
CA SER A 96 -1.75 9.55 -16.27
C SER A 96 -2.72 9.23 -15.15
N VAL A 97 -2.75 7.98 -14.69
CA VAL A 97 -3.53 7.59 -13.51
C VAL A 97 -2.58 7.42 -12.35
N GLU A 98 -2.94 7.96 -11.19
CA GLU A 98 -2.13 7.86 -9.99
C GLU A 98 -2.92 7.25 -8.84
N ALA A 99 -2.25 6.47 -8.01
CA ALA A 99 -2.75 5.91 -6.76
C ALA A 99 -1.96 6.52 -5.60
N VAL A 100 -2.59 7.47 -4.90
CA VAL A 100 -2.00 8.25 -3.80
C VAL A 100 -2.37 7.58 -2.47
N PRO A 101 -1.41 7.22 -1.61
CA PRO A 101 -1.71 6.67 -0.30
C PRO A 101 -2.50 7.67 0.55
N THR A 102 -3.46 7.20 1.32
CA THR A 102 -4.23 8.08 2.22
C THR A 102 -3.33 8.66 3.33
N GLU A 103 -3.52 9.94 3.64
CA GLU A 103 -2.85 10.66 4.75
C GLU A 103 -2.96 9.95 6.10
N ILE A 104 -4.03 9.18 6.31
CA ILE A 104 -4.27 8.40 7.51
C ILE A 104 -4.48 6.95 7.08
N GLY A 105 -3.40 6.19 7.02
CA GLY A 105 -3.44 4.79 6.60
C GLY A 105 -2.12 4.06 6.79
N PRO A 106 -2.12 2.72 6.63
CA PRO A 106 -0.93 1.89 6.79
C PRO A 106 0.18 2.24 5.78
N MET A 107 -0.16 2.86 4.66
CA MET A 107 0.73 3.21 3.55
C MET A 107 1.20 4.67 3.53
N ARG A 108 0.87 5.47 4.56
CA ARG A 108 1.29 6.89 4.62
C ARG A 108 2.81 7.07 4.51
N ASP A 109 3.55 6.24 5.24
CA ASP A 109 5.01 6.32 5.34
C ASP A 109 5.68 5.23 4.47
N ASP A 110 4.96 4.69 3.48
CA ASP A 110 5.50 3.67 2.59
C ASP A 110 6.56 4.26 1.66
N ALA A 111 7.70 3.57 1.55
CA ALA A 111 8.82 4.04 0.75
C ALA A 111 8.49 4.17 -0.74
N CYS A 112 7.50 3.44 -1.27
CA CYS A 112 7.11 3.56 -2.67
C CYS A 112 6.20 4.75 -2.94
N GLY A 113 5.47 5.24 -1.94
CA GLY A 113 4.64 6.42 -2.04
C GLY A 113 3.49 6.27 -3.05
N THR A 114 3.33 7.27 -3.91
CA THR A 114 2.29 7.33 -4.95
C THR A 114 2.74 6.53 -6.17
N PHE A 115 1.88 5.65 -6.66
CA PHE A 115 2.11 4.88 -7.88
C PHE A 115 1.47 5.59 -9.08
N THR A 116 2.12 5.55 -10.25
CA THR A 116 1.66 6.22 -11.47
C THR A 116 1.72 5.27 -12.67
N LEU A 117 0.69 5.32 -13.52
CA LEU A 117 0.63 4.61 -14.79
C LEU A 117 0.10 5.55 -15.87
N ASP A 118 0.89 5.78 -16.91
CA ASP A 118 0.48 6.61 -18.04
C ASP A 118 -0.12 5.80 -19.21
N ALA A 119 -0.67 6.51 -20.20
CA ALA A 119 -1.30 5.93 -21.38
C ALA A 119 -0.31 5.12 -22.26
N THR A 120 1.00 5.34 -22.11
CA THR A 120 2.04 4.57 -22.81
C THR A 120 2.37 3.25 -22.09
N GLY A 121 1.83 3.04 -20.89
CA GLY A 121 2.13 1.91 -20.02
C GLY A 121 3.38 2.11 -19.15
N LEU A 122 3.92 3.33 -19.09
CA LEU A 122 5.06 3.65 -18.24
C LEU A 122 4.64 3.62 -16.78
N ARG A 123 5.38 2.82 -15.99
CA ARG A 123 5.17 2.64 -14.56
C ARG A 123 6.13 3.51 -13.77
N GLY A 124 5.58 4.32 -12.87
CA GLY A 124 6.35 5.21 -12.03
C GLY A 124 5.90 5.16 -10.57
N ASN A 125 6.75 5.70 -9.71
CA ASN A 125 6.40 5.96 -8.32
C ASN A 125 7.06 7.27 -7.87
N ARG A 126 6.38 8.00 -6.99
CA ARG A 126 6.87 9.25 -6.42
C ARG A 126 6.65 9.27 -4.91
N THR A 127 7.66 9.71 -4.19
CA THR A 127 7.58 9.86 -2.72
C THR A 127 7.39 11.32 -2.36
N ALA A 128 6.72 11.59 -1.25
CA ALA A 128 6.53 12.96 -0.75
C ALA A 128 7.85 13.59 -0.23
N ALA A 129 8.87 12.78 0.03
CA ALA A 129 10.19 13.25 0.43
C ALA A 129 11.08 13.47 -0.79
N ASN A 130 11.84 14.57 -0.83
CA ASN A 130 12.83 14.91 -1.87
C ASN A 130 14.04 13.94 -1.94
N GLY A 131 13.91 12.71 -1.46
CA GLY A 131 14.93 11.67 -1.56
C GLY A 131 14.74 10.79 -2.80
N THR A 132 15.81 10.14 -3.23
CA THR A 132 15.75 9.01 -4.16
C THR A 132 15.00 7.86 -3.48
N GLY A 133 13.70 7.76 -3.76
CA GLY A 133 12.89 6.61 -3.37
C GLY A 133 13.40 5.31 -4.02
N PRO A 134 12.84 4.15 -3.62
CA PRO A 134 13.13 2.89 -4.27
C PRO A 134 12.82 3.01 -5.77
N ALA A 135 13.61 2.32 -6.59
CA ALA A 135 13.40 2.32 -8.03
C ALA A 135 12.00 1.82 -8.38
N SER A 136 11.39 2.37 -9.44
CA SER A 136 10.04 1.97 -9.87
C SER A 136 9.92 0.45 -10.04
N GLY A 137 10.96 -0.20 -10.55
CA GLY A 137 11.02 -1.66 -10.67
C GLY A 137 10.84 -2.39 -9.34
N GLU A 138 11.41 -1.90 -8.24
CA GLU A 138 11.27 -2.53 -6.91
C GLU A 138 9.86 -2.33 -6.34
N CYS A 139 9.28 -1.15 -6.55
CA CYS A 139 7.95 -0.83 -6.07
C CYS A 139 6.83 -1.54 -6.83
N TRP A 140 7.00 -1.66 -8.15
CA TRP A 140 6.04 -2.33 -9.04
C TRP A 140 6.28 -3.83 -9.18
N ASN A 141 7.40 -4.35 -8.67
CA ASN A 141 7.61 -5.78 -8.61
C ASN A 141 6.78 -6.39 -7.47
N THR A 142 5.67 -7.02 -7.85
CA THR A 142 4.68 -7.61 -6.94
C THR A 142 4.89 -9.10 -6.71
N SER A 143 5.99 -9.68 -7.23
CA SER A 143 6.41 -11.07 -7.00
C SER A 143 7.00 -11.30 -5.61
#